data_AF-A0A846YHA0-F1
#
_entry.id   AF-A0A846YHA0-F1
#
_cell.length_a   1.000
_cell.length_b   1.000
_cell.length_c   1.000
_cell.angle_alpha   90.00
_cell.angle_beta   90.00
_cell.angle_gamma   90.00
#
_symmetry.space_group_name_H-M   'P 1'
#
loop_
_entity.id
_entity.type
_entity.pdbx_description
1 polymer ?
#
loop_
_entity_poly.entity_id
_entity_poly.type
_entity_poly.pdbx_seq_one_letter_code
_entity_poly.pdbx_strand_id
1 'polypeptide(L)'
;MNWAPARTRPDSRTDSRAPRGIGAAILRWAGRLISGAVALGLVLLLGTAVRVWQVARIEDYTPADAIVVLGAAQYSGTPSSVFEARLYQAEQLYEQGVSDLVITVGGKQEGDLYTEAASGKMYLTDAGIPADAVLAVETGSDTLRSVEAVAAAMKERGLESAVLVSDPWHSLRTRTMARDAGLDAWTAPTRTGPAVYTRESQAHGIARETAALLWYQLTHFSADDFSYTAGR
;
A
#
# COMPACT_ATOMS: atom_id res chain seq x y z
N MET A 1 94.77 -21.61 -37.05
CA MET A 1 94.30 -20.73 -35.94
C MET A 1 93.15 -19.88 -36.44
N ASN A 2 92.05 -19.65 -35.72
CA ASN A 2 91.46 -20.27 -34.56
C ASN A 2 90.04 -19.69 -34.43
N TRP A 3 89.13 -20.50 -33.91
CA TRP A 3 87.95 -20.10 -33.13
C TRP A 3 86.72 -19.50 -33.85
N ALA A 4 85.56 -20.11 -33.52
CA ALA A 4 84.24 -19.91 -34.08
C ALA A 4 83.35 -18.99 -33.16
N PRO A 5 82.01 -18.97 -33.27
CA PRO A 5 81.24 -17.82 -33.76
C PRO A 5 80.35 -17.16 -32.69
N ALA A 6 79.98 -15.88 -32.88
CA ALA A 6 78.93 -15.25 -32.09
C ALA A 6 77.65 -15.10 -32.93
N ARG A 7 76.75 -16.08 -32.80
CA ARG A 7 75.35 -15.96 -33.26
C ARG A 7 74.67 -14.91 -32.38
N THR A 8 74.27 -13.80 -32.97
CA THR A 8 73.39 -12.84 -32.30
C THR A 8 72.00 -13.46 -32.16
N ARG A 9 71.56 -13.63 -30.91
CA ARG A 9 70.24 -14.17 -30.56
C ARG A 9 69.15 -13.20 -31.07
N PRO A 10 68.01 -13.69 -31.59
CA PRO A 10 66.85 -12.84 -31.78
C PRO A 10 66.35 -12.39 -30.39
N ASP A 11 66.20 -11.08 -30.22
CA ASP A 11 65.64 -10.48 -29.01
C ASP A 11 64.15 -10.85 -28.94
N SER A 12 63.84 -11.96 -28.27
CA SER A 12 62.46 -12.34 -27.97
C SER A 12 61.94 -11.42 -26.87
N ARG A 13 61.50 -10.21 -27.25
CA ARG A 13 60.58 -9.43 -26.43
C ARG A 13 59.28 -10.21 -26.36
N THR A 14 59.19 -11.10 -25.37
CA THR A 14 57.93 -11.69 -24.93
C THR A 14 57.07 -10.54 -24.44
N ASP A 15 56.13 -10.13 -25.29
CA ASP A 15 55.07 -9.19 -24.97
C ASP A 15 54.16 -9.87 -23.94
N SER A 16 54.57 -9.85 -22.67
CA SER A 16 53.84 -10.41 -21.54
C SER A 16 52.65 -9.51 -21.21
N ARG A 17 51.66 -9.50 -22.10
CA ARG A 17 50.30 -9.09 -21.75
C ARG A 17 49.81 -10.07 -20.70
N ALA A 18 49.91 -9.67 -19.43
CA ALA A 18 49.35 -10.41 -18.31
C ALA A 18 47.94 -10.90 -18.69
N PRO A 19 47.63 -12.20 -18.48
CA PRO A 19 46.29 -12.71 -18.80
C PRO A 19 45.30 -11.84 -18.03
N ARG A 20 44.42 -11.13 -18.76
CA ARG A 20 43.33 -10.37 -18.15
C ARG A 20 42.54 -11.37 -17.32
N GLY A 21 42.80 -11.36 -16.00
CA GLY A 21 42.42 -12.45 -15.12
C GLY A 21 40.93 -12.71 -15.24
N ILE A 22 40.56 -13.99 -15.37
CA ILE A 22 39.16 -14.44 -15.37
C ILE A 22 38.41 -13.83 -14.17
N GLY A 23 39.10 -13.63 -13.02
CA GLY A 23 38.58 -12.89 -11.86
C GLY A 23 38.19 -11.43 -12.14
N ALA A 24 38.95 -10.68 -12.94
CA ALA A 24 38.59 -9.31 -13.32
C ALA A 24 37.40 -9.28 -14.30
N ALA A 25 37.23 -10.31 -15.13
CA ALA A 25 36.03 -10.46 -15.95
C ALA A 25 34.80 -10.83 -15.10
N ILE A 26 34.94 -11.78 -14.17
CA ILE A 26 33.89 -12.17 -13.22
C ILE A 26 33.46 -10.98 -12.36
N LEU A 27 34.40 -10.18 -11.83
CA LEU A 27 34.10 -9.01 -11.01
C LEU A 27 33.34 -7.92 -11.81
N ARG A 28 33.66 -7.75 -13.10
CA ARG A 28 32.95 -6.83 -14.00
C ARG A 28 31.54 -7.31 -14.33
N TRP A 29 31.36 -8.61 -14.55
CA TRP A 29 30.03 -9.20 -14.77
C TRP A 29 29.19 -9.18 -13.50
N ALA A 30 29.76 -9.49 -12.35
CA ALA A 30 29.11 -9.34 -11.04
C ALA A 30 28.69 -7.88 -10.80
N GLY A 31 29.58 -6.92 -11.07
CA GLY A 31 29.25 -5.49 -10.98
C GLY A 31 28.09 -5.10 -11.91
N ARG A 32 28.09 -5.57 -13.16
CA ARG A 32 26.98 -5.33 -14.12
C ARG A 32 25.66 -5.96 -13.67
N LEU A 33 25.70 -7.18 -13.11
CA LEU A 33 24.51 -7.84 -12.58
C LEU A 33 23.96 -7.10 -11.36
N ILE A 34 24.83 -6.67 -10.45
CA ILE A 34 24.45 -5.86 -9.29
C ILE A 34 23.85 -4.53 -9.76
N SER A 35 24.50 -3.81 -10.67
CA SER A 35 23.96 -2.56 -11.23
C SER A 35 22.64 -2.77 -11.95
N GLY A 36 22.48 -3.87 -12.70
CA GLY A 36 21.24 -4.23 -13.35
C GLY A 36 20.11 -4.52 -12.36
N ALA A 37 20.40 -5.28 -11.30
CA ALA A 37 19.44 -5.56 -10.23
C ALA A 37 19.06 -4.28 -9.46
N VAL A 38 20.01 -3.39 -9.17
CA VAL A 38 19.75 -2.09 -8.54
C VAL A 38 18.90 -1.20 -9.44
N ALA A 39 19.22 -1.13 -10.75
CA ALA A 39 18.43 -0.36 -11.71
C ALA A 39 17.00 -0.91 -11.83
N LEU A 40 16.82 -2.23 -11.90
CA LEU A 40 15.51 -2.86 -11.91
C LEU A 40 14.73 -2.58 -10.62
N GLY A 41 15.38 -2.70 -9.46
CA GLY A 41 14.79 -2.35 -8.17
C GLY A 41 14.33 -0.89 -8.10
N LEU A 42 15.15 0.05 -8.61
CA LEU A 42 14.78 1.46 -8.71
C LEU A 42 13.60 1.70 -9.65
N VAL A 43 13.56 1.03 -10.80
CA VAL A 43 12.43 1.12 -11.75
C VAL A 43 11.14 0.61 -11.11
N LEU A 44 11.17 -0.52 -10.41
CA LEU A 44 10.01 -1.05 -9.70
C LEU A 44 9.55 -0.10 -8.58
N LEU A 45 10.48 0.44 -7.80
CA LEU A 45 10.17 1.35 -6.70
C LEU A 45 9.55 2.66 -7.20
N LEU A 46 10.15 3.28 -8.22
CA LEU A 46 9.62 4.51 -8.82
C LEU A 46 8.29 4.25 -9.54
N GLY A 47 8.16 3.12 -10.25
CA GLY A 47 6.92 2.73 -10.93
C GLY A 47 5.76 2.55 -9.95
N THR A 48 5.99 1.88 -8.82
CA THR A 48 4.99 1.72 -7.76
C THR A 48 4.61 3.06 -7.12
N ALA A 49 5.59 3.91 -6.82
CA ALA A 49 5.33 5.25 -6.28
C ALA A 49 4.47 6.10 -7.22
N VAL A 50 4.74 6.06 -8.53
CA VAL A 50 3.91 6.73 -9.55
C VAL A 50 2.50 6.16 -9.56
N ARG A 51 2.34 4.84 -9.46
CA ARG A 51 1.02 4.19 -9.44
C ARG A 51 0.21 4.56 -8.18
N VAL A 52 0.85 4.60 -7.00
CA VAL A 52 0.23 5.11 -5.77
C VAL A 52 -0.25 6.54 -5.98
N TRP A 53 0.60 7.40 -6.55
CA TRP A 53 0.25 8.80 -6.82
C TRP A 53 -0.89 8.98 -7.81
N GLN A 54 -0.96 8.16 -8.86
CA GLN A 54 -2.05 8.20 -9.84
C GLN A 54 -3.37 7.75 -9.22
N VAL A 55 -3.38 6.61 -8.52
CA VAL A 55 -4.60 6.04 -7.93
C VAL A 55 -5.15 6.92 -6.81
N ALA A 56 -4.28 7.59 -6.06
CA ALA A 56 -4.67 8.59 -5.08
C ALA A 56 -5.45 9.79 -5.67
N ARG A 57 -5.42 10.01 -6.99
CA ARG A 57 -6.03 11.16 -7.67
C ARG A 57 -7.20 10.82 -8.58
N ILE A 58 -7.48 9.53 -8.77
CA ILE A 58 -8.54 9.08 -9.65
C ILE A 58 -9.78 8.78 -8.81
N GLU A 59 -10.90 9.40 -9.14
CA GLU A 59 -12.23 8.95 -8.73
C GLU A 59 -12.74 8.03 -9.84
N ASP A 60 -12.76 6.74 -9.55
CA ASP A 60 -13.22 5.71 -10.46
C ASP A 60 -14.05 4.72 -9.65
N TYR A 61 -15.18 5.22 -9.16
CA TYR A 61 -16.19 4.41 -8.48
C TYR A 61 -17.45 4.35 -9.35
N THR A 62 -18.10 3.19 -9.30
CA THR A 62 -19.37 2.88 -9.94
C THR A 62 -20.35 2.48 -8.82
N PRO A 63 -21.67 2.47 -9.06
CA PRO A 63 -22.59 1.83 -8.12
C PRO A 63 -22.12 0.42 -7.75
N ALA A 64 -22.19 0.09 -6.47
CA ALA A 64 -21.67 -1.15 -5.90
C ALA A 64 -22.59 -1.66 -4.78
N ASP A 65 -22.39 -2.92 -4.38
CA ASP A 65 -23.22 -3.56 -3.36
C ASP A 65 -23.00 -2.97 -1.95
N ALA A 66 -21.84 -2.36 -1.70
CA ALA A 66 -21.55 -1.69 -0.43
C ALA A 66 -20.55 -0.52 -0.58
N ILE A 67 -20.73 0.50 0.26
CA ILE A 67 -19.71 1.51 0.57
C ILE A 67 -18.98 1.04 1.83
N VAL A 68 -17.67 0.78 1.76
CA VAL A 68 -16.90 0.27 2.90
C VAL A 68 -15.97 1.36 3.44
N VAL A 69 -16.19 1.77 4.68
CA VAL A 69 -15.37 2.77 5.37
C VAL A 69 -14.30 2.06 6.21
N LEU A 70 -13.05 2.20 5.81
CA LEU A 70 -11.95 1.68 6.61
C LEU A 70 -11.75 2.50 7.87
N GLY A 71 -11.61 1.80 9.00
CA GLY A 71 -11.32 2.34 10.31
C GLY A 71 -10.07 3.21 10.34
N ALA A 72 -10.11 4.17 11.26
CA ALA A 72 -9.02 5.02 11.67
C ALA A 72 -9.28 5.40 13.14
N ALA A 73 -8.34 6.11 13.76
CA ALA A 73 -8.42 6.42 15.18
C ALA A 73 -9.76 7.05 15.60
N GLN A 74 -10.22 6.68 16.79
CA GLN A 74 -11.36 7.27 17.48
C GLN A 74 -10.97 7.61 18.94
N TYR A 75 -11.69 8.55 19.54
CA TYR A 75 -11.50 9.00 20.92
C TYR A 75 -12.80 8.86 21.69
N SER A 76 -12.95 7.75 22.43
CA SER A 76 -14.14 7.45 23.24
C SER A 76 -15.46 7.55 22.46
N GLY A 77 -15.51 7.00 21.25
CA GLY A 77 -16.67 7.03 20.36
C GLY A 77 -16.69 8.21 19.39
N THR A 78 -15.80 9.20 19.57
CA THR A 78 -15.68 10.36 18.66
C THR A 78 -14.65 10.06 17.57
N PRO A 79 -15.02 10.04 16.28
CA PRO A 79 -14.06 9.87 15.19
C PRO A 79 -12.92 10.89 15.22
N SER A 80 -11.68 10.48 14.95
CA SER A 80 -10.59 11.43 14.67
C SER A 80 -10.87 12.22 13.40
N SER A 81 -10.17 13.33 13.16
CA SER A 81 -10.34 14.13 11.93
C SER A 81 -10.09 13.36 10.63
N VAL A 82 -9.23 12.34 10.67
CA VAL A 82 -9.02 11.42 9.53
C VAL A 82 -10.23 10.53 9.35
N PHE A 83 -10.73 9.95 10.43
CA PHE A 83 -11.87 9.05 10.37
C PHE A 83 -13.15 9.78 9.98
N GLU A 84 -13.37 10.97 10.53
CA GLU A 84 -14.46 11.87 10.18
C GLU A 84 -14.45 12.22 8.68
N ALA A 85 -13.29 12.54 8.10
CA ALA A 85 -13.20 12.81 6.66
C ALA A 85 -13.62 11.61 5.80
N ARG A 86 -13.32 10.38 6.25
CA ARG A 86 -13.76 9.14 5.59
C ARG A 86 -15.26 8.92 5.75
N LEU A 87 -15.80 9.15 6.94
CA LEU A 87 -17.24 9.00 7.21
C LEU A 87 -18.06 10.02 6.42
N TYR A 88 -17.61 11.27 6.36
CA TYR A 88 -18.21 12.30 5.52
C TYR A 88 -18.18 11.92 4.03
N GLN A 89 -17.08 11.36 3.53
CA GLN A 89 -17.04 10.89 2.15
C GLN A 89 -18.03 9.74 1.90
N ALA A 90 -18.22 8.84 2.89
CA ALA A 90 -19.17 7.75 2.79
C ALA A 90 -20.63 8.24 2.78
N GLU A 91 -20.95 9.24 3.60
CA GLU A 91 -22.24 9.95 3.58
C GLU A 91 -22.53 10.52 2.19
N GLN A 92 -21.56 11.23 1.59
CA GLN A 92 -21.72 11.79 0.25
C GLN A 92 -21.97 10.72 -0.83
N LEU A 93 -21.31 9.56 -0.73
CA LEU A 93 -21.54 8.45 -1.67
C LEU A 93 -22.92 7.81 -1.49
N TYR A 94 -23.38 7.70 -0.24
CA TYR A 94 -24.71 7.21 0.09
C TYR A 94 -25.79 8.14 -0.48
N GLU A 95 -25.66 9.46 -0.28
CA GLU A 95 -26.58 10.46 -0.83
C GLU A 95 -26.60 10.46 -2.37
N GLN A 96 -25.46 10.14 -3.01
CA GLN A 96 -25.34 10.01 -4.46
C GLN A 96 -25.91 8.70 -5.01
N GLY A 97 -26.36 7.78 -4.15
CA GLY A 97 -26.92 6.49 -4.55
C GLY A 97 -25.88 5.49 -5.05
N VAL A 98 -24.63 5.60 -4.57
CA VAL A 98 -23.56 4.63 -4.93
C VAL A 98 -23.86 3.25 -4.33
N SER A 99 -24.44 3.21 -3.14
CA SER A 99 -24.96 1.99 -2.50
C SER A 99 -25.94 2.35 -1.39
N ASP A 100 -26.94 1.50 -1.18
CA ASP A 100 -27.88 1.60 -0.05
C ASP A 100 -27.32 0.96 1.24
N LEU A 101 -26.11 0.40 1.19
CA LEU A 101 -25.44 -0.23 2.33
C LEU A 101 -24.08 0.42 2.58
N VAL A 102 -23.87 0.90 3.81
CA VAL A 102 -22.57 1.36 4.31
C VAL A 102 -22.03 0.37 5.33
N ILE A 103 -20.78 -0.06 5.18
CA ILE A 103 -20.09 -0.96 6.09
C ILE A 103 -18.95 -0.18 6.76
N THR A 104 -18.97 -0.04 8.08
CA THR A 104 -17.84 0.49 8.85
C THR A 104 -17.04 -0.67 9.42
N VAL A 105 -15.71 -0.66 9.29
CA VAL A 105 -14.85 -1.73 9.81
C VAL A 105 -13.74 -1.20 10.70
N GLY A 106 -13.42 -1.95 11.76
CA GLY A 106 -12.29 -1.68 12.64
C GLY A 106 -12.60 -2.10 14.07
N GLY A 107 -11.60 -2.68 14.73
CA GLY A 107 -11.68 -3.15 16.11
C GLY A 107 -11.51 -2.03 17.14
N LYS A 108 -11.04 -2.41 18.33
CA LYS A 108 -10.72 -1.51 19.43
C LYS A 108 -9.38 -1.86 20.05
N GLN A 109 -8.73 -0.91 20.72
CA GLN A 109 -7.55 -1.20 21.52
C GLN A 109 -7.91 -1.62 22.95
N GLU A 110 -6.96 -2.20 23.67
CA GLU A 110 -7.15 -2.52 25.08
C GLU A 110 -7.39 -1.24 25.89
N GLY A 111 -8.51 -1.18 26.61
CA GLY A 111 -8.95 0.01 27.35
C GLY A 111 -9.97 0.87 26.61
N ASP A 112 -10.20 0.66 25.32
CA ASP A 112 -11.23 1.38 24.57
C ASP A 112 -12.63 0.86 24.89
N LEU A 113 -13.56 1.80 25.08
CA LEU A 113 -14.98 1.51 25.26
C LEU A 113 -15.70 1.22 23.94
N TYR A 114 -15.20 1.78 22.83
CA TYR A 114 -15.83 1.73 21.51
C TYR A 114 -14.87 1.15 20.48
N THR A 115 -15.41 0.44 19.50
CA THR A 115 -14.68 0.05 18.28
C THR A 115 -14.73 1.18 17.27
N GLU A 116 -13.77 1.22 16.35
CA GLU A 116 -13.79 2.14 15.22
C GLU A 116 -15.06 1.93 14.38
N ALA A 117 -15.44 0.67 14.14
CA ALA A 117 -16.68 0.34 13.42
C ALA A 117 -17.94 0.87 14.10
N ALA A 118 -18.08 0.68 15.42
CA ALA A 118 -19.24 1.19 16.17
C ALA A 118 -19.28 2.73 16.18
N SER A 119 -18.13 3.37 16.37
CA SER A 119 -18.01 4.84 16.34
C SER A 119 -18.41 5.40 14.97
N GLY A 120 -17.98 4.76 13.88
CA GLY A 120 -18.37 5.14 12.53
C GLY A 120 -19.87 4.95 12.27
N LYS A 121 -20.46 3.86 12.76
CA LYS A 121 -21.90 3.62 12.63
C LYS A 121 -22.72 4.69 13.37
N MET A 122 -22.31 5.05 14.59
CA MET A 122 -22.95 6.13 15.35
C MET A 122 -22.90 7.45 14.58
N TYR A 123 -21.71 7.84 14.11
CA TYR A 123 -21.54 9.08 13.32
C TYR A 123 -22.47 9.14 12.10
N LEU A 124 -22.51 8.08 11.29
CA LEU A 124 -23.34 8.04 10.08
C LEU A 124 -24.83 8.04 10.39
N THR A 125 -25.24 7.39 11.49
CA THR A 125 -26.63 7.41 11.94
C THR A 125 -27.03 8.80 12.42
N ASP A 126 -26.14 9.48 13.15
CA ASP A 126 -26.35 10.87 13.61
C ASP A 126 -26.38 11.87 12.45
N ALA A 127 -25.68 11.57 11.35
CA ALA A 127 -25.72 12.32 10.09
C ALA A 127 -27.02 12.08 9.28
N GLY A 128 -27.86 11.12 9.68
CA GLY A 128 -29.18 10.88 9.07
C GLY A 128 -29.26 9.65 8.17
N ILE A 129 -28.20 8.85 8.06
CA ILE A 129 -28.26 7.55 7.38
C ILE A 129 -29.07 6.57 8.24
N PRO A 130 -30.06 5.83 7.69
CA PRO A 130 -30.81 4.84 8.44
C PRO A 130 -29.90 3.81 9.13
N ALA A 131 -30.16 3.50 10.40
CA ALA A 131 -29.31 2.61 11.19
C ALA A 131 -29.25 1.16 10.67
N ASP A 132 -30.24 0.74 9.88
CA ASP A 132 -30.32 -0.53 9.17
C ASP A 132 -29.56 -0.53 7.83
N ALA A 133 -29.29 0.66 7.27
CA ALA A 133 -28.39 0.85 6.13
C ALA A 133 -26.90 0.87 6.52
N VAL A 134 -26.57 0.86 7.83
CA VAL A 134 -25.19 0.86 8.31
C VAL A 134 -24.83 -0.44 9.06
N LEU A 135 -23.89 -1.21 8.52
CA LEU A 135 -23.35 -2.42 9.14
C LEU A 135 -21.99 -2.12 9.80
N ALA A 136 -21.87 -2.37 11.11
CA ALA A 136 -20.61 -2.28 11.81
C ALA A 136 -19.93 -3.66 11.89
N VAL A 137 -18.75 -3.79 11.27
CA VAL A 137 -17.87 -4.95 11.38
C VAL A 137 -16.80 -4.63 12.41
N GLU A 138 -17.09 -4.99 13.66
CA GLU A 138 -16.31 -4.63 14.86
C GLU A 138 -15.00 -5.44 15.05
N THR A 139 -14.42 -5.89 13.95
CA THR A 139 -13.19 -6.69 13.91
C THR A 139 -12.17 -6.06 12.96
N GLY A 140 -10.90 -6.41 13.14
CA GLY A 140 -9.77 -5.88 12.37
C GLY A 140 -8.85 -5.03 13.23
N SER A 141 -7.65 -5.56 13.50
CA SER A 141 -6.56 -4.86 14.21
C SER A 141 -5.56 -4.20 13.25
N ASP A 142 -5.65 -4.53 11.97
CA ASP A 142 -4.78 -4.08 10.89
C ASP A 142 -5.57 -4.08 9.57
N THR A 143 -5.00 -3.45 8.55
CA THR A 143 -5.67 -3.26 7.25
C THR A 143 -6.10 -4.58 6.61
N LEU A 144 -5.28 -5.64 6.69
CA LEU A 144 -5.56 -6.91 6.04
C LEU A 144 -6.73 -7.61 6.73
N ARG A 145 -6.71 -7.70 8.07
CA ARG A 145 -7.79 -8.32 8.83
C ARG A 145 -9.11 -7.56 8.68
N SER A 146 -9.07 -6.23 8.60
CA SER A 146 -10.27 -5.44 8.32
C SER A 146 -10.85 -5.77 6.95
N VAL A 147 -10.02 -5.89 5.91
CA VAL A 147 -10.47 -6.26 4.56
C VAL A 147 -11.04 -7.68 4.53
N GLU A 148 -10.37 -8.64 5.17
CA GLU A 148 -10.84 -10.03 5.25
C GLU A 148 -12.18 -10.13 5.99
N ALA A 149 -12.34 -9.39 7.09
CA ALA A 149 -13.59 -9.35 7.84
C ALA A 149 -14.74 -8.77 7.04
N VAL A 150 -14.50 -7.70 6.27
CA VAL A 150 -15.50 -7.13 5.35
C VAL A 150 -15.84 -8.12 4.24
N ALA A 151 -14.84 -8.74 3.61
CA ALA A 151 -15.06 -9.70 2.54
C ALA A 151 -15.89 -10.89 3.03
N ALA A 152 -15.64 -11.40 4.23
CA ALA A 152 -16.45 -12.44 4.85
C ALA A 152 -17.90 -11.98 5.09
N ALA A 153 -18.10 -10.80 5.68
CA ALA A 153 -19.42 -10.25 5.96
C ALA A 153 -20.23 -9.97 4.68
N MET A 154 -19.57 -9.52 3.61
CA MET A 154 -20.18 -9.31 2.30
C MET A 154 -20.57 -10.63 1.64
N LYS A 155 -19.68 -11.63 1.68
CA LYS A 155 -19.93 -12.95 1.11
C LYS A 155 -21.12 -13.65 1.78
N GLU A 156 -21.25 -13.55 3.10
CA GLU A 156 -22.40 -14.08 3.84
C GLU A 156 -23.74 -13.47 3.39
N ARG A 157 -23.70 -12.26 2.83
CA ARG A 157 -24.86 -11.51 2.31
C ARG A 157 -25.03 -11.64 0.79
N GLY A 158 -24.15 -12.38 0.11
CA GLY A 158 -24.16 -12.51 -1.34
C GLY A 158 -23.77 -11.22 -2.08
N LEU A 159 -23.00 -10.34 -1.43
CA LEU A 159 -22.49 -9.09 -2.01
C LEU A 159 -21.07 -9.33 -2.55
N GLU A 160 -20.75 -8.79 -3.72
CA GLU A 160 -19.48 -9.06 -4.41
C GLU A 160 -18.68 -7.79 -4.69
N SER A 161 -19.33 -6.63 -4.73
CA SER A 161 -18.75 -5.38 -5.21
C SER A 161 -18.74 -4.28 -4.14
N ALA A 162 -17.63 -3.53 -4.02
CA ALA A 162 -17.45 -2.54 -2.96
C ALA A 162 -16.74 -1.26 -3.42
N VAL A 163 -17.21 -0.11 -2.92
CA VAL A 163 -16.46 1.15 -2.98
C VAL A 163 -15.77 1.39 -1.64
N LEU A 164 -14.43 1.32 -1.64
CA LEU A 164 -13.62 1.45 -0.45
C LEU A 164 -13.30 2.93 -0.17
N VAL A 165 -13.76 3.44 0.96
CA VAL A 165 -13.47 4.79 1.45
C VAL A 165 -12.26 4.74 2.38
N SER A 166 -11.18 5.39 1.96
CA SER A 166 -9.91 5.42 2.67
C SER A 166 -9.12 6.68 2.33
N ASP A 167 -7.94 6.84 2.92
CA ASP A 167 -7.04 7.94 2.57
C ASP A 167 -6.47 7.75 1.16
N PRO A 168 -6.15 8.85 0.44
CA PRO A 168 -5.72 8.80 -0.95
C PRO A 168 -4.52 7.89 -1.19
N TRP A 169 -3.52 7.91 -0.31
CA TRP A 169 -2.31 7.10 -0.45
C TRP A 169 -2.57 5.61 -0.13
N HIS A 170 -3.50 5.32 0.79
CA HIS A 170 -3.88 3.96 1.19
C HIS A 170 -4.76 3.24 0.16
N SER A 171 -5.45 4.00 -0.69
CA SER A 171 -6.45 3.48 -1.63
C SER A 171 -5.91 2.34 -2.52
N LEU A 172 -4.66 2.44 -3.02
CA LEU A 172 -4.09 1.38 -3.85
C LEU A 172 -3.86 0.06 -3.08
N ARG A 173 -3.33 0.13 -1.87
CA ARG A 173 -3.02 -1.05 -1.05
C ARG A 173 -4.31 -1.75 -0.63
N THR A 174 -5.26 -0.98 -0.08
CA THR A 174 -6.58 -1.43 0.33
C THR A 174 -7.34 -2.09 -0.83
N ARG A 175 -7.36 -1.48 -2.01
CA ARG A 175 -8.00 -2.07 -3.20
C ARG A 175 -7.35 -3.37 -3.65
N THR A 176 -6.02 -3.46 -3.57
CA THR A 176 -5.29 -4.67 -3.93
C THR A 176 -5.69 -5.82 -2.99
N MET A 177 -5.63 -5.58 -1.67
CA MET A 177 -6.02 -6.55 -0.64
C MET A 177 -7.49 -6.98 -0.79
N ALA A 178 -8.41 -6.06 -1.09
CA ALA A 178 -9.82 -6.39 -1.26
C ALA A 178 -10.08 -7.28 -2.48
N ARG A 179 -9.37 -7.04 -3.59
CA ARG A 179 -9.44 -7.88 -4.78
C ARG A 179 -8.83 -9.26 -4.54
N ASP A 180 -7.73 -9.32 -3.79
CA ASP A 180 -7.12 -10.60 -3.40
C ASP A 180 -8.04 -11.40 -2.44
N ALA A 181 -8.87 -10.71 -1.65
CA ALA A 181 -9.94 -11.30 -0.85
C ALA A 181 -11.21 -11.67 -1.65
N GLY A 182 -11.22 -11.41 -2.96
CA GLY A 182 -12.30 -11.82 -3.88
C GLY A 182 -13.41 -10.78 -4.10
N LEU A 183 -13.23 -9.53 -3.68
CA LEU A 183 -14.20 -8.45 -3.93
C LEU A 183 -13.89 -7.70 -5.24
N ASP A 184 -14.93 -7.31 -5.98
CA ASP A 184 -14.80 -6.30 -7.03
C ASP A 184 -14.74 -4.91 -6.40
N ALA A 185 -13.51 -4.42 -6.19
CA ALA A 185 -13.27 -3.22 -5.39
C ALA A 185 -12.83 -2.00 -6.22
N TRP A 186 -13.49 -0.87 -5.94
CA TRP A 186 -13.09 0.48 -6.31
C TRP A 186 -12.71 1.30 -5.09
N THR A 187 -12.21 2.51 -5.29
CA THR A 187 -11.76 3.39 -4.20
C THR A 187 -12.33 4.77 -4.35
N ALA A 188 -12.82 5.32 -3.25
CA ALA A 188 -13.21 6.72 -3.11
C ALA A 188 -12.24 7.38 -2.10
N PRO A 189 -11.09 7.90 -2.57
CA PRO A 189 -10.10 8.50 -1.70
C PRO A 189 -10.63 9.81 -1.08
N THR A 190 -10.40 10.03 0.21
CA THR A 190 -10.74 11.30 0.85
C THR A 190 -9.92 12.45 0.25
N ARG A 191 -10.58 13.58 -0.04
CA ARG A 191 -9.92 14.79 -0.58
C ARG A 191 -9.55 15.81 0.50
N THR A 192 -9.98 15.56 1.72
CA THR A 192 -9.81 16.42 2.90
C THR A 192 -9.09 15.64 4.00
N GLY A 193 -8.27 16.32 4.81
CA GLY A 193 -7.65 15.73 5.99
C GLY A 193 -6.11 15.79 6.07
N PRO A 194 -5.53 15.44 7.25
CA PRO A 194 -4.09 15.44 7.57
C PRO A 194 -3.18 14.92 6.46
N ALA A 195 -3.60 13.85 5.80
CA ALA A 195 -2.83 13.12 4.80
C ALA A 195 -2.55 13.92 3.51
N VAL A 196 -3.28 15.00 3.25
CA VAL A 196 -3.14 15.82 2.04
C VAL A 196 -2.74 17.28 2.31
N TYR A 197 -2.72 17.74 3.56
CA TYR A 197 -2.46 19.17 3.88
C TYR A 197 -1.04 19.65 3.55
N THR A 198 -0.01 18.80 3.67
CA THR A 198 1.38 19.23 3.41
C THR A 198 2.08 18.34 2.40
N ARG A 199 2.96 18.93 1.56
CA ARG A 199 3.76 18.17 0.58
C ARG A 199 4.65 17.12 1.24
N GLU A 200 5.04 17.34 2.48
CA GLU A 200 5.83 16.40 3.29
C GLU A 200 4.98 15.20 3.74
N SER A 201 3.75 15.42 4.23
CA SER A 201 2.81 14.35 4.56
C SER A 201 2.45 13.51 3.33
N GLN A 202 2.31 14.15 2.16
CA GLN A 202 2.07 13.44 0.89
C GLN A 202 3.28 12.58 0.50
N ALA A 203 4.50 13.11 0.55
CA ALA A 203 5.71 12.37 0.22
C ALA A 203 5.95 11.20 1.19
N HIS A 204 5.75 11.42 2.48
CA HIS A 204 5.85 10.38 3.51
C HIS A 204 4.79 9.29 3.32
N GLY A 205 3.54 9.68 3.04
CA GLY A 205 2.46 8.76 2.71
C GLY A 205 2.80 7.89 1.50
N ILE A 206 3.22 8.50 0.39
CA ILE A 206 3.61 7.75 -0.83
C ILE A 206 4.75 6.77 -0.54
N ALA A 207 5.79 7.19 0.20
CA ALA A 207 6.91 6.32 0.53
C ALA A 207 6.48 5.13 1.40
N ARG A 208 5.70 5.39 2.45
CA ARG A 208 5.17 4.35 3.34
C ARG A 208 4.30 3.35 2.58
N GLU A 209 3.37 3.83 1.76
CA GLU A 209 2.45 2.96 1.03
C GLU A 209 3.15 2.19 -0.10
N THR A 210 4.18 2.77 -0.72
CA THR A 210 5.02 2.06 -1.68
C THR A 210 5.74 0.89 -1.00
N ALA A 211 6.34 1.12 0.17
CA ALA A 211 7.02 0.07 0.94
C ALA A 211 6.03 -1.00 1.42
N ALA A 212 4.88 -0.59 1.96
CA ALA A 212 3.85 -1.50 2.47
C ALA A 212 3.23 -2.36 1.36
N LEU A 213 2.97 -1.78 0.18
CA LEU A 213 2.45 -2.52 -0.96
C LEU A 213 3.46 -3.53 -1.51
N LEU A 214 4.74 -3.15 -1.63
CA LEU A 214 5.79 -4.08 -2.06
C LEU A 214 6.00 -5.21 -1.05
N TRP A 215 5.95 -4.91 0.24
CA TRP A 215 6.01 -5.92 1.29
C TRP A 215 4.83 -6.90 1.21
N TYR A 216 3.61 -6.39 1.03
CA TYR A 216 2.43 -7.23 0.87
C TYR A 216 2.53 -8.10 -0.40
N GLN A 217 2.95 -7.55 -1.53
CA GLN A 217 3.11 -8.34 -2.77
C GLN A 217 4.16 -9.45 -2.63
N LEU A 218 5.21 -9.22 -1.83
CA LEU A 218 6.26 -10.21 -1.61
C LEU A 218 5.84 -11.29 -0.60
N THR A 219 5.08 -10.93 0.43
CA THR A 219 4.91 -11.76 1.63
C THR A 219 3.46 -12.18 1.89
N HIS A 220 2.50 -11.47 1.31
CA HIS A 220 1.06 -11.53 1.62
C HIS A 220 0.70 -11.25 3.08
N PHE A 221 1.61 -10.62 3.84
CA PHE A 221 1.36 -10.12 5.20
C PHE A 221 1.15 -8.61 5.21
N SER A 222 0.38 -8.11 6.19
CA SER A 222 0.24 -6.67 6.39
C SER A 222 1.56 -6.07 6.90
N ALA A 223 1.96 -4.92 6.35
CA ALA A 223 3.10 -4.16 6.84
C ALA A 223 2.83 -3.42 8.16
N ASP A 224 1.58 -3.44 8.65
CA ASP A 224 1.17 -2.76 9.87
C ASP A 224 1.68 -3.48 11.15
N ASP A 225 2.27 -4.68 11.03
CA ASP A 225 3.01 -5.39 12.09
C ASP A 225 4.30 -4.66 12.53
N PHE A 226 4.75 -3.66 11.77
CA PHE A 226 5.82 -2.74 12.16
C PHE A 226 5.23 -1.48 12.79
N SER A 227 4.45 -1.63 13.86
CA SER A 227 3.87 -0.50 14.59
C SER A 227 4.98 0.44 15.12
N TYR A 228 5.00 1.66 14.58
CA TYR A 228 5.73 2.79 15.14
C TYR A 228 4.84 3.42 16.21
N THR A 229 5.28 3.38 17.47
CA THR A 229 4.81 4.29 18.52
C THR A 229 5.12 5.71 18.09
N ALA A 230 4.16 6.39 17.45
CA ALA A 230 4.16 7.84 17.47
C ALA A 230 4.00 8.24 18.94
N GLY A 231 4.96 9.02 19.43
CA GLY A 231 5.07 9.40 20.84
C GLY A 231 3.79 10.03 21.38
N ARG A 232 3.61 9.81 22.69
CA ARG A 232 2.65 10.46 23.59
C ARG A 232 2.44 11.94 23.32
#